data_AF-A0A750KFB2-F1
#
_entry.id   AF-A0A750KFB2-F1
#
_cell.length_a   1.000
_cell.length_b   1.000
_cell.length_c   1.000
_cell.angle_alpha   90.00
_cell.angle_beta   90.00
_cell.angle_gamma   90.00
#
_symmetry.space_group_name_H-M   'P 1'
#
loop_
_entity.id
_entity.type
_entity.pdbx_description
1 polymer ?
#
loop_
_entity_poly.entity_id
_entity_poly.type
_entity_poly.pdbx_seq_one_letter_code
_entity_poly.pdbx_strand_id
1 'polypeptide(L)' 'MNELTQEFIRNINILLENGYNPRDVARYAFLFSLDHKIEDRKLEYVVDYIGGMDAGPEFELTREELFEFIKQNLL' A
#
# COMPACT_ATOMS: atom_id res chain seq x y z
N MET A 1 0.16 -14.37 8.41
CA MET A 1 0.70 -13.22 7.66
C MET A 1 2.18 -13.12 7.95
N ASN A 2 3.03 -13.03 6.92
CA ASN A 2 4.49 -12.99 7.10
C ASN A 2 4.94 -11.63 7.68
N GLU A 3 6.21 -11.55 8.12
CA GLU A 3 6.76 -10.35 8.76
C GLU A 3 6.70 -9.12 7.84
N LEU A 4 7.00 -9.31 6.55
CA LEU A 4 7.02 -8.25 5.57
C LEU A 4 5.63 -7.66 5.30
N THR A 5 4.59 -8.51 5.27
CA THR A 5 3.20 -8.06 5.16
C THR A 5 2.75 -7.30 6.41
N GLN A 6 3.17 -7.74 7.60
CA GLN A 6 2.87 -7.03 8.85
C GLN A 6 3.54 -5.65 8.89
N GLU A 7 4.81 -5.57 8.47
CA GLU A 7 5.52 -4.31 8.32
C GLU A 7 4.80 -3.37 7.34
N PHE A 8 4.42 -3.89 6.17
CA PHE A 8 3.73 -3.10 5.16
C PHE A 8 2.44 -2.49 5.70
N ILE A 9 1.57 -3.32 6.31
CA ILE A 9 0.29 -2.88 6.86
C ILE A 9 0.48 -1.88 8.00
N ARG A 10 1.45 -2.11 8.90
CA ARG A 10 1.74 -1.20 10.00
C ARG A 10 2.09 0.19 9.49
N ASN A 11 2.98 0.28 8.50
CA ASN A 11 3.41 1.57 7.96
C ASN A 11 2.30 2.26 7.16
N ILE A 12 1.49 1.52 6.39
CA ILE A 12 0.28 2.08 5.74
C ILE A 12 -0.66 2.66 6.80
N ASN A 13 -0.95 1.94 7.89
CA ASN A 13 -1.88 2.43 8.91
C ASN A 13 -1.40 3.75 9.53
N ILE A 14 -0.09 3.92 9.73
CA ILE A 14 0.49 5.19 10.18
C ILE A 14 0.19 6.32 9.19
N LEU A 15 0.25 6.08 7.87
CA LEU A 15 -0.09 7.07 6.85
C LEU A 15 -1.61 7.36 6.80
N LEU A 16 -2.45 6.35 7.06
CA LEU A 16 -3.90 6.51 7.12
C LEU A 16 -4.37 7.33 8.33
N GLU A 17 -3.62 7.30 9.42
CA GLU A 17 -3.91 8.05 10.66
C GLU A 17 -3.35 9.49 10.63
N ASN A 18 -2.23 9.72 9.92
CA ASN A 18 -1.53 11.01 9.90
C ASN A 18 -1.92 11.93 8.73
N GLY A 19 -3.22 12.08 8.47
CA GLY A 19 -3.70 12.95 7.40
C GLY A 19 -3.45 12.36 6.02
N TYR A 20 -4.30 11.39 5.65
CA TYR A 20 -4.22 10.63 4.41
C TYR A 20 -3.97 11.49 3.17
N ASN A 21 -2.97 11.10 2.39
CA ASN A 21 -2.63 11.64 1.08
C ASN A 21 -2.27 10.48 0.13
N PRO A 22 -3.01 10.30 -0.99
CA PRO A 22 -2.76 9.22 -1.95
C PRO A 22 -1.31 9.17 -2.45
N ARG A 23 -0.68 10.32 -2.68
CA ARG A 23 0.70 10.39 -3.19
C ARG A 23 1.73 9.90 -2.18
N ASP A 24 1.54 10.21 -0.91
CA ASP A 24 2.45 9.77 0.15
C ASP A 24 2.38 8.24 0.31
N VAL A 25 1.17 7.69 0.17
CA VAL A 25 0.95 6.23 0.19
C VAL A 25 1.52 5.55 -1.05
N ALA A 26 1.29 6.08 -2.24
CA ALA A 26 1.84 5.55 -3.49
C ALA A 26 3.37 5.54 -3.47
N ARG A 27 3.96 6.67 -3.04
CA ARG A 27 5.41 6.82 -2.85
C ARG A 27 5.94 5.80 -1.85
N TYR A 28 5.26 5.60 -0.73
CA TYR A 28 5.66 4.60 0.26
C TYR A 28 5.67 3.19 -0.35
N ALA A 29 4.62 2.79 -1.06
CA ALA A 29 4.56 1.46 -1.68
C ALA A 29 5.65 1.27 -2.74
N PHE A 30 5.92 2.28 -3.57
CA PHE A 30 7.02 2.26 -4.53
C PHE A 30 8.39 2.10 -3.84
N LEU A 31 8.66 2.85 -2.77
CA LEU A 31 9.92 2.69 -2.02
C LEU A 31 10.00 1.30 -1.36
N PHE A 32 8.89 0.80 -0.83
CA PHE A 32 8.83 -0.51 -0.21
C PHE A 32 9.18 -1.64 -1.18
N SER A 33 8.75 -1.56 -2.44
CA SER A 33 9.11 -2.55 -3.48
C SER A 33 10.57 -2.47 -3.92
N LEU A 34 11.21 -1.31 -3.79
CA LEU A 34 12.64 -1.17 -4.05
C LEU A 34 13.50 -1.72 -2.90
N ASP A 35 13.06 -1.50 -1.66
CA ASP A 35 13.83 -1.89 -0.46
C ASP A 35 13.71 -3.40 -0.15
N HIS A 36 12.66 -4.07 -0.64
CA HIS A 36 12.37 -5.45 -0.30
C HIS A 36 12.21 -6.35 -1.50
N LYS A 37 12.80 -7.55 -1.42
CA LYS A 37 12.48 -8.66 -2.33
C LYS A 37 11.19 -9.33 -1.87
N ILE A 38 10.07 -8.92 -2.45
CA ILE A 38 8.74 -9.45 -2.09
C ILE A 38 8.52 -10.79 -2.79
N GLU A 39 8.39 -11.87 -2.03
CA GLU A 39 8.12 -13.22 -2.57
C GLU A 39 6.64 -13.64 -2.44
N ASP A 40 5.91 -12.99 -1.53
CA ASP A 40 4.48 -13.20 -1.36
C ASP A 40 3.70 -12.47 -2.45
N ARG A 41 3.09 -13.23 -3.36
CA ARG A 41 2.34 -12.70 -4.50
C ARG A 41 1.18 -11.78 -4.12
N LYS A 42 0.54 -11.99 -2.96
CA LYS A 42 -0.56 -11.11 -2.52
C LYS A 42 0.00 -9.77 -2.08
N LEU A 43 1.12 -9.79 -1.36
CA LEU A 43 1.81 -8.56 -0.97
C LEU A 43 2.35 -7.81 -2.19
N GLU A 44 3.00 -8.52 -3.12
CA GLU A 44 3.51 -7.95 -4.37
C GLU A 44 2.40 -7.24 -5.14
N TYR A 45 1.27 -7.91 -5.35
CA TYR A 45 0.09 -7.32 -6.01
C TYR A 45 -0.40 -6.03 -5.33
N VAL A 46 -0.48 -6.05 -4.00
CA VAL A 46 -0.98 -4.90 -3.23
C VAL A 46 0.00 -3.73 -3.28
N VAL A 47 1.29 -4.00 -3.15
CA VAL A 47 2.36 -2.98 -3.22
C VAL A 47 2.39 -2.35 -4.60
N ASP A 48 2.34 -3.16 -5.67
CA ASP A 48 2.34 -2.67 -7.05
C ASP A 48 1.10 -1.84 -7.37
N TYR A 49 -0.08 -2.32 -6.96
CA TYR A 49 -1.33 -1.59 -7.18
C TYR A 49 -1.30 -0.22 -6.49
N ILE A 50 -0.90 -0.19 -5.21
CA ILE A 50 -0.84 1.05 -4.44
C ILE A 50 0.23 1.98 -5.02
N GLY A 51 1.39 1.46 -5.44
CA GLY A 51 2.42 2.24 -6.11
C GLY A 51 1.92 2.90 -7.41
N GLY A 52 0.99 2.24 -8.11
CA GLY A 52 0.33 2.78 -9.31
C GLY A 52 -0.61 3.96 -9.07
N MET A 53 -0.98 4.27 -7.84
CA MET A 53 -1.87 5.41 -7.52
C MET A 53 -1.25 6.77 -7.88
N ASP A 54 0.08 6.87 -8.03
CA ASP A 54 0.77 8.11 -8.44
C ASP A 54 0.67 8.38 -9.96
N ALA A 55 0.06 7.47 -10.74
CA ALA A 55 -0.08 7.61 -12.19
C ALA A 55 -1.06 8.73 -12.61
N GLY A 56 -1.96 9.16 -11.73
CA GLY A 56 -2.91 10.23 -11.98
C GLY A 56 -4.11 10.20 -11.01
N PRO A 57 -4.87 11.32 -10.89
CA PRO A 57 -6.01 11.42 -9.97
C PRO A 57 -7.09 10.35 -10.18
N GLU A 58 -7.23 9.81 -11.39
CA GLU A 58 -8.17 8.75 -11.73
C GLU A 58 -7.80 7.37 -11.13
N PHE A 59 -6.57 7.21 -10.65
CA PHE A 59 -6.08 6.00 -9.99
C PHE A 59 -6.00 6.15 -8.47
N GLU A 60 -6.20 7.36 -7.94
CA GLU A 60 -6.14 7.60 -6.50
C GLU A 60 -7.34 6.96 -5.80
N LEU A 61 -7.06 6.09 -4.84
CA LEU A 61 -8.07 5.63 -3.89
C LEU A 61 -8.34 6.69 -2.83
N THR A 62 -9.57 6.76 -2.35
CA THR A 62 -9.88 7.38 -1.06
C THR A 62 -9.29 6.54 0.09
N ARG A 63 -9.24 7.14 1.29
CA ARG A 63 -8.78 6.45 2.51
C ARG A 63 -9.56 5.17 2.76
N GLU A 64 -10.88 5.23 2.62
CA GLU A 64 -11.78 4.10 2.86
C GLU A 64 -11.62 3.01 1.78
N GLU A 65 -11.47 3.40 0.52
CA GLU A 65 -11.21 2.45 -0.57
C GLU A 65 -9.87 1.74 -0.39
N LEU A 66 -8.82 2.46 -0.01
CA LEU A 66 -7.51 1.86 0.27
C LEU A 66 -7.58 0.87 1.44
N PHE A 67 -8.28 1.24 2.52
CA PHE A 67 -8.46 0.34 3.66
C PHE A 67 -9.19 -0.95 3.27
N GLU A 68 -10.29 -0.85 2.53
CA GLU A 68 -11.03 -2.03 2.07
C GLU A 68 -10.24 -2.85 1.04
N PHE A 69 -9.48 -2.20 0.15
CA PHE A 69 -8.58 -2.88 -0.79
C PHE A 69 -7.53 -3.73 -0.06
N ILE A 70 -6.86 -3.17 0.94
CA ILE A 70 -5.85 -3.90 1.74
C ILE A 70 -6.50 -5.06 2.48
N LYS A 71 -7.66 -4.83 3.09
CA LYS A 71 -8.39 -5.86 3.82
C LYS A 71 -8.81 -7.02 2.93
N GLN A 72 -9.27 -6.76 1.70
CA GLN A 72 -9.69 -7.81 0.77
C GLN A 72 -8.53 -8.67 0.24
N ASN A 73 -7.31 -8.11 0.22
CA ASN A 73 -6.16 -8.77 -0.41
C ASN A 73 -5.15 -9.35 0.59
N LEU A 74 -5.06 -8.81 1.81
CA LEU A 74 -4.05 -9.20 2.82
C LEU A 74 -4.60 -9.71 4.15
N LEU A 75 -5.87 -9.44 4.49
CA LEU A 75 -6.50 -9.83 5.77
C LEU A 75 -7.53 -10.96 5.59
#